data_AF-A0A2V8M456-F1
#
_entry.id   AF-A0A2V8M456-F1
#
_cell.length_a   1.000
_cell.length_b   1.000
_cell.length_c   1.000
_cell.angle_alpha   90.00
_cell.angle_beta   90.00
_cell.angle_gamma   90.00
#
_symmetry.space_group_name_H-M   'P 1'
#
loop_
_entity.id
_entity.type
_entity.pdbx_description
1 polymer ?
#
loop_
_entity_poly.entity_id
_entity_poly.type
_entity_poly.pdbx_seq_one_letter_code
_entity_poly.pdbx_strand_id
1 'polypeptide(L)'
;MAVDASGNVYVGGTAGANFPSVNPSQPAYGGPPGGPNDGGDAFVAKLNAEGSALVYSTYLGGSGQEQVGGLAVDASGNAYIIGSTDSTNFPTVNALQPAYGGSSDAFVAKLNANGSALIYSTYLGGSGQEGPVTRFGEIAVDAAGNAYVIGPTSSTDFPTTPGAFQKNFGGGVQAQLGDTFVAKIT
;
A
#
# COMPACT_ATOMS: atom_id res chain seq x y z
N MET A 1 -9.60 6.23 0.07
CA MET A 1 -10.71 5.95 1.01
C MET A 1 -11.60 4.88 0.39
N ALA A 2 -12.20 4.02 1.21
CA ALA A 2 -13.21 3.04 0.81
C ALA A 2 -14.34 2.97 1.85
N VAL A 3 -15.48 2.39 1.50
CA VAL A 3 -16.63 2.20 2.40
C VAL A 3 -17.14 0.77 2.27
N ASP A 4 -17.38 0.08 3.40
CA ASP A 4 -17.94 -1.28 3.39
C ASP A 4 -19.49 -1.28 3.32
N ALA A 5 -20.08 -2.46 3.14
CA ALA A 5 -21.54 -2.61 3.03
C ALA A 5 -22.30 -2.23 4.32
N SER A 6 -21.60 -2.19 5.46
CA SER A 6 -22.15 -1.76 6.75
C SER A 6 -22.02 -0.25 6.97
N GLY A 7 -21.43 0.48 6.01
CA GLY A 7 -21.23 1.92 6.07
C GLY A 7 -19.95 2.36 6.78
N ASN A 8 -19.10 1.44 7.26
CA ASN A 8 -17.84 1.83 7.88
C ASN A 8 -16.89 2.41 6.84
N VAL A 9 -16.17 3.47 7.21
CA VAL A 9 -15.27 4.20 6.32
C VAL A 9 -13.82 3.80 6.59
N TYR A 10 -13.09 3.48 5.54
CA TYR A 10 -11.67 3.15 5.58
C TYR A 10 -10.87 4.28 4.96
N VAL A 11 -9.96 4.87 5.73
CA VAL A 11 -9.08 5.96 5.30
C VAL A 11 -7.63 5.54 5.46
N GLY A 12 -6.77 6.12 4.63
CA GLY A 12 -5.34 5.95 4.72
C GLY A 12 -4.64 7.17 4.17
N GLY A 13 -3.38 7.28 4.54
CA GLY A 13 -2.54 8.42 4.24
C GLY A 13 -1.20 8.23 4.93
N THR A 14 -0.49 9.32 5.19
CA THR A 14 0.80 9.31 5.89
C THR A 14 0.63 9.87 7.30
N ALA A 15 1.31 9.26 8.27
CA ALA A 15 1.24 9.59 9.69
C ALA A 15 2.64 9.72 10.29
N GLY A 16 2.82 10.66 11.22
CA GLY A 16 4.00 10.72 12.10
C GLY A 16 3.75 10.04 13.44
N ALA A 17 4.75 10.08 14.34
CA ALA A 17 4.77 9.36 15.61
C ALA A 17 3.59 9.60 16.60
N ASN A 18 2.81 10.66 16.40
CA ASN A 18 1.69 11.02 17.28
C ASN A 18 0.31 10.59 16.72
N PHE A 19 0.28 9.76 15.68
CA PHE A 19 -0.99 9.28 15.13
C PHE A 19 -1.72 8.37 16.13
N PRO A 20 -3.02 8.59 16.38
CA PRO A 20 -3.78 7.82 17.36
C PRO A 20 -3.96 6.38 16.87
N SER A 21 -3.46 5.42 17.63
CA SER A 21 -3.65 3.99 17.35
C SER A 21 -4.77 3.39 18.21
N VAL A 22 -5.66 2.63 17.57
CA VAL A 22 -6.78 1.92 18.21
C VAL A 22 -6.75 0.49 17.68
N ASN A 23 -6.57 -0.50 18.55
CA ASN A 23 -6.40 -1.91 18.17
C ASN A 23 -5.43 -2.15 16.98
N PRO A 24 -4.22 -1.55 16.99
CA PRO A 24 -3.34 -1.55 15.82
C PRO A 24 -2.68 -2.91 15.57
N SER A 25 -2.46 -3.26 14.30
CA SER A 25 -1.50 -4.31 13.91
C SER A 25 -0.04 -3.87 14.11
N GLN A 26 0.23 -2.57 13.91
CA GLN A 26 1.52 -1.94 14.16
C GLN A 26 1.29 -0.75 15.10
N PRO A 27 1.60 -0.88 16.41
CA PRO A 27 1.29 0.13 17.41
C PRO A 27 2.25 1.32 17.42
N ALA A 28 3.43 1.17 16.82
CA ALA A 28 4.51 2.15 16.87
C ALA A 28 4.90 2.60 15.46
N TYR A 29 5.16 3.90 15.34
CA TYR A 29 5.74 4.52 14.16
C TYR A 29 7.16 4.00 13.93
N GLY A 30 7.43 3.49 12.73
CA GLY A 30 8.72 2.95 12.33
C GLY A 30 9.63 3.97 11.66
N GLY A 31 9.04 4.98 11.02
CA GLY A 31 9.68 5.88 10.07
C GLY A 31 10.70 6.84 10.67
N PRO A 32 11.30 7.71 9.83
CA PRO A 32 12.37 8.59 10.26
C PRO A 32 11.88 9.57 11.34
N PRO A 33 12.74 9.92 12.31
CA PRO A 33 12.43 10.96 13.28
C PRO A 33 12.34 12.30 12.55
N GLY A 34 11.13 12.82 12.37
CA GLY A 34 10.87 14.02 11.60
C GLY A 34 9.65 14.79 12.09
N GLY A 35 9.62 16.08 11.79
CA GLY A 35 8.48 16.96 12.06
C GLY A 35 7.28 16.64 11.14
N PRO A 36 6.17 17.38 11.25
CA PRO A 36 4.94 17.12 10.50
C PRO A 36 5.06 17.19 8.96
N ASN A 37 6.23 17.50 8.42
CA ASN A 37 6.49 17.64 6.97
C ASN A 37 7.50 16.62 6.41
N ASP A 38 8.09 15.74 7.24
CA ASP A 38 9.28 14.95 6.85
C ASP A 38 8.94 13.55 6.29
N GLY A 39 7.70 13.34 5.83
CA GLY A 39 7.21 12.01 5.48
C GLY A 39 7.06 11.12 6.72
N GLY A 40 6.48 9.93 6.55
CA GLY A 40 6.31 8.97 7.64
C GLY A 40 5.68 7.68 7.16
N ASP A 41 5.36 6.80 8.09
CA ASP A 41 4.63 5.57 7.80
C ASP A 41 3.27 5.87 7.17
N ALA A 42 2.80 4.94 6.35
CA ALA A 42 1.41 4.92 5.98
C ALA A 42 0.57 4.63 7.22
N PHE A 43 -0.67 5.10 7.23
CA PHE A 43 -1.66 4.64 8.19
C PHE A 43 -2.89 4.10 7.49
N VAL A 44 -3.59 3.22 8.19
CA VAL A 44 -4.94 2.79 7.84
C VAL A 44 -5.82 2.95 9.07
N ALA A 45 -6.98 3.59 8.90
CA ALA A 45 -7.99 3.72 9.94
C ALA A 45 -9.38 3.32 9.42
N LYS A 46 -10.14 2.68 10.28
CA LYS A 46 -11.55 2.35 10.06
C LYS A 46 -12.40 3.16 11.03
N LEU A 47 -13.33 3.96 10.52
CA LEU A 47 -14.36 4.66 11.28
C LEU A 47 -15.65 3.85 11.24
N ASN A 48 -16.43 3.92 12.32
CA ASN A 48 -17.78 3.36 12.33
C ASN A 48 -18.70 4.08 11.32
N ALA A 49 -19.85 3.47 11.04
CA ALA A 49 -20.81 4.01 10.07
C ALA A 49 -21.33 5.42 10.40
N GLU A 50 -21.36 5.78 11.68
CA GLU A 50 -21.74 7.11 12.14
C GLU A 50 -20.61 8.14 11.99
N GLY A 51 -19.38 7.71 11.66
CA GLY A 51 -18.20 8.57 11.58
C GLY A 51 -17.77 9.17 12.93
N SER A 52 -18.25 8.63 14.04
CA SER A 52 -18.09 9.17 15.39
C SER A 52 -16.94 8.53 16.18
N ALA A 53 -16.45 7.37 15.76
CA ALA A 53 -15.40 6.64 16.47
C ALA A 53 -14.49 5.85 15.52
N LEU A 54 -13.22 5.70 15.91
CA LEU A 54 -12.30 4.73 15.33
C LEU A 54 -12.67 3.32 15.79
N VAL A 55 -12.92 2.42 14.84
CA VAL A 55 -12.99 0.98 15.08
C VAL A 55 -11.58 0.43 15.25
N TYR A 56 -10.68 0.83 14.36
CA TYR A 56 -9.25 0.61 14.49
C TYR A 56 -8.46 1.70 13.76
N SER A 57 -7.19 1.84 14.12
CA SER A 57 -6.19 2.62 13.39
C SER A 57 -4.80 2.06 13.65
N THR A 58 -3.99 1.95 12.59
CA THR A 58 -2.65 1.36 12.65
C THR A 58 -1.68 2.10 11.74
N TYR A 59 -0.40 2.09 12.12
CA TYR A 59 0.69 2.35 11.18
C TYR A 59 0.84 1.18 10.21
N LEU A 60 1.49 1.43 9.09
CA LEU A 60 1.91 0.45 8.10
C LEU A 60 3.18 0.99 7.43
N GLY A 61 4.34 0.62 7.97
CA GLY A 61 5.59 1.22 7.52
C GLY A 61 6.83 0.62 8.15
N GLY A 62 7.97 0.98 7.55
CA GLY A 62 9.30 0.58 7.99
C GLY A 62 10.10 1.78 8.52
N SER A 63 11.41 1.78 8.35
CA SER A 63 12.31 2.86 8.79
C SER A 63 12.35 4.08 7.86
N GLY A 64 11.77 3.94 6.68
CA GLY A 64 11.69 4.95 5.62
C GLY A 64 10.33 5.64 5.58
N GLN A 65 9.97 6.11 4.39
CA GLN A 65 8.73 6.80 4.11
C GLN A 65 7.78 5.90 3.33
N GLU A 66 6.50 5.98 3.70
CA GLU A 66 5.42 5.32 2.99
C GLU A 66 4.32 6.29 2.58
N GLN A 67 3.78 6.04 1.39
CA GLN A 67 2.65 6.78 0.86
C GLN A 67 1.54 5.84 0.44
N VAL A 68 0.31 6.12 0.87
CA VAL A 68 -0.88 5.39 0.40
C VAL A 68 -1.33 5.95 -0.94
N GLY A 69 -1.43 5.10 -1.96
CA GLY A 69 -2.02 5.44 -3.25
C GLY A 69 -3.51 5.17 -3.30
N GLY A 70 -3.92 3.99 -2.83
CA GLY A 70 -5.28 3.48 -2.99
C GLY A 70 -5.71 2.54 -1.87
N LEU A 71 -7.03 2.45 -1.70
CA LEU A 71 -7.68 1.60 -0.71
C LEU A 71 -8.92 0.94 -1.31
N ALA A 72 -9.08 -0.35 -1.04
CA ALA A 72 -10.30 -1.11 -1.32
C ALA A 72 -10.68 -1.96 -0.10
N VAL A 73 -11.94 -2.39 -0.04
CA VAL A 73 -12.44 -3.26 1.03
C VAL A 73 -13.27 -4.39 0.42
N ASP A 74 -13.08 -5.62 0.91
CA ASP A 74 -13.88 -6.76 0.47
C ASP A 74 -15.17 -6.93 1.31
N ALA A 75 -16.04 -7.85 0.88
CA ALA A 75 -17.30 -8.14 1.57
C ALA A 75 -17.12 -8.68 3.01
N SER A 76 -15.92 -9.17 3.34
CA SER A 76 -15.57 -9.63 4.68
C SER A 76 -15.01 -8.50 5.55
N GLY A 77 -14.88 -7.28 5.01
CA GLY A 77 -14.36 -6.11 5.70
C GLY A 77 -12.83 -6.03 5.74
N ASN A 78 -12.10 -6.88 5.01
CA ASN A 78 -10.64 -6.78 4.94
C ASN A 78 -10.24 -5.58 4.09
N ALA A 79 -9.28 -4.79 4.56
CA ALA A 79 -8.78 -3.61 3.84
C ALA A 79 -7.59 -3.99 2.97
N TYR A 80 -7.58 -3.54 1.73
CA TYR A 80 -6.49 -3.73 0.77
C TYR A 80 -5.89 -2.38 0.44
N ILE A 81 -4.57 -2.30 0.49
CA ILE A 81 -3.79 -1.07 0.38
C ILE A 81 -2.78 -1.25 -0.73
N ILE A 82 -2.70 -0.25 -1.62
CA ILE A 82 -1.58 -0.04 -2.53
C ILE A 82 -0.90 1.27 -2.12
N GLY A 83 0.42 1.24 -2.09
CA GLY A 83 1.23 2.41 -1.77
C GLY A 83 2.63 2.30 -2.34
N SER A 84 3.50 3.24 -1.98
CA SER A 84 4.94 3.16 -2.19
C SER A 84 5.66 3.18 -0.86
N THR A 85 6.83 2.54 -0.81
CA THR A 85 7.73 2.50 0.33
C THR A 85 9.15 2.71 -0.16
N ASP A 86 9.96 3.44 0.60
CA ASP A 86 11.43 3.41 0.47
C ASP A 86 12.11 2.64 1.62
N SER A 87 11.31 1.99 2.47
CA SER A 87 11.78 1.17 3.58
C SER A 87 12.29 -0.18 3.08
N THR A 88 13.54 -0.49 3.41
CA THR A 88 14.11 -1.84 3.20
C THR A 88 13.55 -2.88 4.17
N ASN A 89 12.90 -2.44 5.24
CA ASN A 89 12.31 -3.23 6.31
C ASN A 89 10.78 -3.04 6.42
N PHE A 90 10.09 -2.70 5.32
CA PHE A 90 8.63 -2.67 5.28
C PHE A 90 8.05 -4.01 5.79
N PRO A 91 6.96 -4.01 6.60
CA PRO A 91 6.37 -5.23 7.13
C PRO A 91 5.89 -6.15 6.01
N THR A 92 6.51 -7.32 5.86
CA THR A 92 6.12 -8.34 4.87
C THR A 92 5.53 -9.57 5.56
N VAL A 93 4.41 -10.07 5.05
CA VAL A 93 3.72 -11.27 5.52
C VAL A 93 3.23 -12.03 4.30
N ASN A 94 3.54 -13.31 4.17
CA ASN A 94 3.11 -14.13 3.01
C ASN A 94 3.41 -13.45 1.66
N ALA A 95 4.59 -12.85 1.52
CA ALA A 95 4.92 -11.95 0.42
C ALA A 95 5.21 -12.68 -0.90
N LEU A 96 4.78 -12.09 -2.01
CA LEU A 96 5.18 -12.50 -3.36
C LEU A 96 6.64 -12.08 -3.64
N GLN A 97 6.98 -10.86 -3.22
CA GLN A 97 8.32 -10.29 -3.25
C GLN A 97 8.67 -9.87 -1.81
N PRO A 98 9.50 -10.67 -1.10
CA PRO A 98 9.81 -10.42 0.31
C PRO A 98 10.91 -9.38 0.52
N ALA A 99 11.59 -8.95 -0.55
CA ALA A 99 12.73 -8.04 -0.47
C ALA A 99 12.52 -6.82 -1.37
N TYR A 100 12.99 -5.68 -0.87
CA TYR A 100 12.98 -4.40 -1.55
C TYR A 100 13.87 -4.43 -2.81
N GLY A 101 13.31 -4.02 -3.94
CA GLY A 101 13.91 -4.16 -5.27
C GLY A 101 14.79 -3.00 -5.69
N GLY A 102 14.46 -1.77 -5.30
CA GLY A 102 15.08 -0.59 -5.91
C GLY A 102 15.17 0.64 -5.02
N SER A 103 14.73 1.77 -5.56
CA SER A 103 14.83 3.09 -4.90
C SER A 103 13.53 3.57 -4.30
N SER A 104 12.39 3.04 -4.75
CA SER A 104 11.11 3.00 -4.06
C SER A 104 10.28 1.92 -4.72
N ASP A 105 9.72 1.00 -3.94
CA ASP A 105 8.88 -0.07 -4.47
C ASP A 105 7.43 0.26 -4.20
N ALA A 106 6.53 -0.21 -5.06
CA ALA A 106 5.13 -0.29 -4.65
C ALA A 106 5.03 -1.33 -3.52
N PHE A 107 4.07 -1.17 -2.61
CA PHE A 107 3.67 -2.23 -1.70
C PHE A 107 2.20 -2.55 -1.89
N VAL A 108 1.84 -3.83 -1.73
CA VAL A 108 0.45 -4.26 -1.62
C VAL A 108 0.27 -4.94 -0.27
N ALA A 109 -0.72 -4.51 0.49
CA ALA A 109 -1.02 -5.07 1.80
C ALA A 109 -2.52 -5.39 1.94
N LYS A 110 -2.83 -6.41 2.72
CA LYS A 110 -4.20 -6.76 3.13
C LYS A 110 -4.25 -6.87 4.65
N LEU A 111 -5.05 -6.02 5.29
CA LEU A 111 -5.37 -6.10 6.72
C LEU A 111 -6.65 -6.90 6.92
N ASN A 112 -6.69 -7.69 7.98
CA ASN A 112 -7.92 -8.35 8.40
C ASN A 112 -8.99 -7.34 8.86
N ALA A 113 -10.24 -7.78 8.96
CA ALA A 113 -11.39 -6.89 9.16
C ALA A 113 -11.38 -6.07 10.45
N ASN A 114 -10.65 -6.51 11.48
CA ASN A 114 -10.49 -5.79 12.74
C ASN A 114 -9.19 -4.97 12.80
N GLY A 115 -8.38 -4.96 11.73
CA GLY A 115 -7.13 -4.21 11.65
C GLY A 115 -6.00 -4.73 12.53
N SER A 116 -6.15 -5.92 13.12
CA SER A 116 -5.20 -6.46 14.10
C SER A 116 -4.02 -7.22 13.47
N ALA A 117 -4.10 -7.57 12.19
CA ALA A 117 -3.04 -8.31 11.51
C ALA A 117 -3.05 -8.09 9.99
N LEU A 118 -1.85 -8.16 9.40
CA LEU A 118 -1.67 -8.35 7.97
C LEU A 118 -2.00 -9.81 7.60
N ILE A 119 -2.91 -9.99 6.65
CA ILE A 119 -3.16 -11.28 5.99
C ILE A 119 -2.03 -11.56 4.99
N TYR A 120 -1.67 -10.54 4.22
CA TYR A 120 -0.45 -10.51 3.43
C TYR A 120 0.06 -9.08 3.27
N SER A 121 1.35 -8.95 2.97
CA SER A 121 1.97 -7.73 2.49
C SER A 121 3.24 -8.06 1.71
N THR A 122 3.45 -7.34 0.62
CA THR A 122 4.54 -7.60 -0.33
C THR A 122 5.07 -6.30 -0.89
N TYR A 123 6.36 -6.28 -1.21
CA TYR A 123 6.88 -5.32 -2.19
C TYR A 123 6.35 -5.69 -3.59
N LEU A 124 6.44 -4.76 -4.51
CA LEU A 124 6.14 -4.93 -5.93
C LEU A 124 6.97 -3.92 -6.71
N GLY A 125 8.15 -4.32 -7.16
CA GLY A 125 9.06 -3.43 -7.84
C GLY A 125 10.32 -4.10 -8.37
N GLY A 126 11.06 -3.36 -9.18
CA GLY A 126 12.37 -3.72 -9.71
C GLY A 126 13.44 -2.75 -9.19
N SER A 127 14.52 -2.58 -9.94
CA SER A 127 15.67 -1.75 -9.56
C SER A 127 15.40 -0.22 -9.51
N GLY A 128 14.28 0.23 -10.05
CA GLY A 128 13.90 1.63 -10.24
C GLY A 128 12.95 2.18 -9.15
N GLN A 129 11.98 2.96 -9.60
CA GLN A 129 10.91 3.52 -8.77
C GLN A 129 9.55 3.00 -9.22
N GLU A 130 8.77 2.49 -8.27
CA GLU A 130 7.42 2.00 -8.44
C GLU A 130 6.43 2.64 -7.48
N GLY A 131 5.15 2.57 -7.88
CA GLY A 131 4.04 2.95 -7.02
C GLY A 131 3.59 4.40 -7.21
N PRO A 132 2.61 4.86 -6.43
CA PRO A 132 1.96 6.15 -6.62
C PRO A 132 2.92 7.32 -6.39
N VAL A 133 3.56 7.80 -7.45
CA VAL A 133 4.09 9.18 -7.48
C VAL A 133 2.89 10.13 -7.53
N THR A 134 2.42 10.55 -6.36
CA THR A 134 1.50 11.68 -6.17
C THR A 134 0.10 11.61 -6.81
N ARG A 135 -0.43 10.43 -7.20
CA ARG A 135 -1.89 10.11 -7.40
C ARG A 135 -2.20 8.89 -8.29
N PHE A 136 -1.21 8.17 -8.82
CA PHE A 136 -1.45 7.18 -9.90
C PHE A 136 -1.62 5.72 -9.46
N GLY A 137 -1.71 5.43 -8.16
CA GLY A 137 -1.92 4.08 -7.66
C GLY A 137 -3.38 3.83 -7.31
N GLU A 138 -4.02 2.86 -7.96
CA GLU A 138 -5.37 2.41 -7.61
C GLU A 138 -5.37 0.90 -7.33
N ILE A 139 -6.37 0.48 -6.55
CA ILE A 139 -6.60 -0.91 -6.22
C ILE A 139 -8.10 -1.21 -6.33
N ALA A 140 -8.42 -2.31 -7.00
CA ALA A 140 -9.75 -2.89 -7.04
C ALA A 140 -9.70 -4.32 -6.50
N VAL A 141 -10.79 -4.80 -5.91
CA VAL A 141 -10.87 -6.16 -5.35
C VAL A 141 -12.11 -6.85 -5.91
N ASP A 142 -11.95 -8.08 -6.39
CA ASP A 142 -13.09 -8.87 -6.87
C ASP A 142 -13.77 -9.66 -5.73
N ALA A 143 -14.91 -10.29 -6.05
CA ALA A 143 -15.68 -11.07 -5.07
C ALA A 143 -14.95 -12.31 -4.54
N ALA A 144 -13.88 -12.77 -5.21
CA ALA A 144 -13.02 -13.84 -4.73
C ALA A 144 -11.88 -13.34 -3.82
N GLY A 145 -11.77 -12.03 -3.63
CA GLY A 145 -10.73 -11.40 -2.80
C GLY A 145 -9.40 -11.21 -3.52
N ASN A 146 -9.37 -11.31 -4.85
CA ASN A 146 -8.16 -10.97 -5.61
C ASN A 146 -8.05 -9.44 -5.74
N ALA A 147 -6.87 -8.91 -5.47
CA ALA A 147 -6.57 -7.50 -5.69
C ALA A 147 -6.00 -7.27 -7.09
N TYR A 148 -6.43 -6.18 -7.73
CA TYR A 148 -5.93 -5.70 -9.00
C TYR A 148 -5.38 -4.30 -8.75
N VAL A 149 -4.07 -4.15 -8.91
CA VAL A 149 -3.35 -2.92 -8.62
C VAL A 149 -2.78 -2.32 -9.89
N ILE A 150 -2.75 -1.00 -9.95
CA ILE A 150 -2.08 -0.25 -11.01
C ILE A 150 -1.07 0.72 -10.40
N GLY A 151 -0.05 1.05 -11.18
CA GLY A 151 0.92 2.06 -10.80
C GLY A 151 1.98 2.26 -11.88
N PRO A 152 2.75 3.36 -11.81
CA PRO A 152 3.89 3.57 -12.68
C PRO A 152 5.09 2.70 -12.23
N THR A 153 5.96 2.41 -13.19
CA THR A 153 7.28 1.81 -12.96
C THR A 153 8.31 2.49 -13.86
N SER A 154 9.50 2.75 -13.33
CA SER A 154 10.70 3.12 -14.11
C SER A 154 11.70 1.98 -14.23
N SER A 155 11.38 0.80 -13.70
CA SER A 155 12.26 -0.37 -13.67
C SER A 155 12.32 -1.10 -14.99
N THR A 156 13.54 -1.31 -15.49
CA THR A 156 13.80 -2.20 -16.64
C THR A 156 13.58 -3.68 -16.33
N ASP A 157 13.54 -4.03 -15.05
CA ASP A 157 13.44 -5.37 -14.47
C ASP A 157 12.19 -5.53 -13.60
N PHE A 158 11.13 -4.74 -13.85
CA PHE A 158 9.85 -4.88 -13.15
C PHE A 158 9.32 -6.34 -13.25
N PRO A 159 8.85 -6.95 -12.14
CA PRO A 159 8.39 -8.32 -12.14
C PRO A 159 7.14 -8.50 -13.04
N THR A 160 7.22 -9.38 -14.04
CA THR A 160 6.11 -9.71 -14.93
C THR A 160 5.81 -11.22 -14.93
N THR A 161 4.59 -11.58 -15.33
CA THR A 161 4.16 -12.98 -15.48
C THR A 161 4.25 -13.46 -16.93
N PRO A 162 4.36 -14.77 -17.17
CA PRO A 162 4.15 -15.32 -18.50
C PRO A 162 2.79 -14.89 -19.06
N GLY A 163 2.80 -14.28 -20.24
CA GLY A 163 1.58 -13.76 -20.90
C GLY A 163 1.29 -12.28 -20.64
N ALA A 164 2.11 -11.57 -19.86
CA ALA A 164 2.03 -10.11 -19.76
C ALA A 164 2.12 -9.46 -21.15
N PHE A 165 1.26 -8.47 -21.41
CA PHE A 165 1.16 -7.77 -22.70
C PHE A 165 2.46 -7.06 -23.07
N GLN A 166 3.10 -6.45 -22.07
CA GLN A 166 4.42 -5.86 -22.17
C GLN A 166 5.27 -6.40 -21.01
N LYS A 167 6.42 -6.98 -21.36
CA LYS A 167 7.33 -7.63 -20.40
C LYS A 167 8.56 -6.79 -20.06
N ASN A 168 8.92 -5.86 -20.93
CA ASN A 168 10.11 -5.03 -20.80
C ASN A 168 9.68 -3.56 -20.75
N PHE A 169 10.44 -2.78 -20.01
CA PHE A 169 10.25 -1.34 -19.93
C PHE A 169 10.32 -0.66 -21.31
N GLY A 170 9.27 0.07 -21.66
CA GLY A 170 9.06 0.77 -22.93
C GLY A 170 9.49 2.23 -22.89
N GLY A 171 9.68 2.81 -21.70
CA GLY A 171 10.15 4.19 -21.51
C GLY A 171 9.03 5.22 -21.41
N GLY A 172 9.40 6.48 -21.12
CA GLY A 172 8.48 7.60 -20.95
C GLY A 172 9.19 8.95 -21.06
N VAL A 173 8.43 10.02 -21.36
CA VAL A 173 8.97 11.37 -21.59
C VAL A 173 9.28 12.15 -20.30
N GLN A 174 8.98 11.60 -19.12
CA GLN A 174 9.37 12.17 -17.83
C GLN A 174 9.96 11.10 -16.90
N ALA A 175 11.02 11.46 -16.17
CA ALA A 175 11.81 10.57 -15.33
C ALA A 175 11.04 9.87 -14.19
N GLN A 176 9.84 10.34 -13.86
CA GLN A 176 8.98 9.78 -12.80
C GLN A 176 7.73 9.05 -13.34
N LEU A 177 7.49 9.08 -14.65
CA LEU A 177 6.29 8.53 -15.28
C LEU A 177 6.71 7.60 -16.42
N GLY A 178 7.43 6.53 -16.08
CA GLY A 178 7.82 5.49 -17.01
C GLY A 178 6.62 4.72 -17.58
N ASP A 179 6.71 3.39 -17.61
CA ASP A 179 5.58 2.56 -17.99
C ASP A 179 4.54 2.51 -16.86
N THR A 180 3.34 2.02 -17.17
CA THR A 180 2.33 1.66 -16.16
C THR A 180 2.17 0.14 -16.11
N PHE A 181 2.10 -0.42 -14.91
CA PHE A 181 1.76 -1.82 -14.70
C PHE A 181 0.29 -2.00 -14.30
N VAL A 182 -0.23 -3.18 -14.60
CA VAL A 182 -1.45 -3.73 -13.99
C VAL A 182 -1.08 -5.12 -13.46
N ALA A 183 -1.28 -5.35 -12.16
CA ALA A 183 -0.93 -6.62 -11.52
C ALA A 183 -2.12 -7.20 -10.76
N LYS A 184 -2.31 -8.51 -10.86
CA LYS A 184 -3.24 -9.28 -10.02
C LYS A 184 -2.47 -9.91 -8.87
N ILE A 185 -2.93 -9.69 -7.64
CA ILE A 185 -2.40 -10.24 -6.39
C ILE A 185 -3.47 -11.16 -5.79
N THR A 186 -3.09 -12.40 -5.50
CA THR A 186 -3.99 -13.49 -5.08
C THR A 186 -3.45 -14.22 -3.88
#